data_AF-B4FWY8-F1
#
_entry.id   AF-B4FWY8-F1
#
_cell.length_a   1.000
_cell.length_b   1.000
_cell.length_c   1.000
_cell.angle_alpha   90.00
_cell.angle_beta   90.00
_cell.angle_gamma   90.00
#
_symmetry.space_group_name_H-M   'P 1'
#
loop_
_entity.id
_entity.type
_entity.pdbx_description
1 polymer ?
#
loop_
_entity_poly.entity_id
_entity_poly.type
_entity_poly.pdbx_seq_one_letter_code
_entity_poly.pdbx_strand_id
1 'polypeptide(L)'
;MHPSASVLIPALRTVGNIVTGDDMQTQCVIDNQALPCLLNLLTTNHKKSIKKEACWTISNITAGNREQIQAVINANIIAPLVQLLQTAEFDIKKEAAWAISNATSGGTHDQIKYLVAQGCIKPLCDLLVCPDPRIVTVCLEGLENILKVGEAEKNLGAGDVNVYAQMIDDAEGLDKIENLQSHDNTEIYEKAVKMLESYWLEEEDDAMPSGDNPQNGFNFGNQPSVPSGGFNFG
;
A
#
# COMPACT_ATOMS: atom_id res chain seq x y z
N MET A 1 28.61 -15.65 15.01
CA MET A 1 27.55 -16.51 14.46
C MET A 1 28.10 -17.91 14.20
N HIS A 2 27.40 -18.97 14.58
CA HIS A 2 27.92 -20.34 14.44
C HIS A 2 27.92 -20.79 12.96
N PRO A 3 28.93 -21.49 12.44
CA PRO A 3 29.02 -21.83 11.01
C PRO A 3 28.06 -22.94 10.57
N SER A 4 27.62 -23.81 11.49
CA SER A 4 26.75 -24.94 11.16
C SER A 4 25.28 -24.56 11.07
N ALA A 5 24.66 -24.85 9.92
CA ALA A 5 23.22 -24.74 9.71
C ALA A 5 22.39 -25.60 10.69
N SER A 6 22.92 -26.74 11.15
CA SER A 6 22.23 -27.62 12.12
C SER A 6 22.10 -26.98 13.50
N VAL A 7 22.92 -25.97 13.80
CA VAL A 7 22.84 -25.18 15.04
C VAL A 7 22.05 -23.90 14.80
N LEU A 8 22.29 -23.23 13.65
CA LEU A 8 21.62 -21.96 13.34
C LEU A 8 20.12 -22.09 13.19
N ILE A 9 19.61 -23.10 12.48
CA ILE A 9 18.17 -23.24 12.22
C ILE A 9 17.36 -23.39 13.51
N PRO A 10 17.66 -24.34 14.42
CA PRO A 10 16.90 -24.46 15.66
C PRO A 10 17.07 -23.23 16.57
N ALA A 11 18.26 -22.64 16.65
CA ALA A 11 18.47 -21.41 17.42
C ALA A 11 17.62 -20.24 16.89
N LEU A 12 17.62 -20.05 15.57
CA LEU A 12 16.84 -19.01 14.91
C LEU A 12 15.33 -19.26 15.07
N ARG A 13 14.89 -20.51 14.98
CA ARG A 13 13.50 -20.88 15.24
C ARG A 13 13.10 -20.57 16.68
N THR A 14 13.96 -20.84 17.67
CA THR A 14 13.70 -20.46 19.06
C THR A 14 13.56 -18.95 19.21
N VAL A 15 14.45 -18.16 18.61
CA VAL A 15 14.36 -16.69 18.63
C VAL A 15 13.07 -16.22 17.95
N GLY A 16 12.74 -16.77 16.79
CA GLY A 16 11.50 -16.47 16.07
C GLY A 16 10.23 -16.76 16.89
N ASN A 17 10.22 -17.85 17.67
CA ASN A 17 9.11 -18.17 18.57
C ASN A 17 9.02 -17.23 19.78
N ILE A 18 10.11 -16.58 20.20
CA ILE A 18 10.06 -15.60 21.29
C ILE A 18 9.42 -14.30 20.78
N VAL A 19 9.76 -13.87 19.56
CA VAL A 19 9.22 -12.64 18.96
C VAL A 19 7.80 -12.76 18.43
N THR A 20 7.19 -13.96 18.45
CA THR A 20 5.73 -14.11 18.27
C THR A 20 4.93 -13.77 19.53
N GLY A 21 5.63 -13.46 20.63
CA GLY A 21 5.06 -13.08 21.91
C GLY A 21 4.56 -11.63 21.95
N ASP A 22 4.44 -11.09 23.15
CA ASP A 22 4.11 -9.67 23.35
C ASP A 22 5.30 -8.74 23.04
N ASP A 23 5.03 -7.44 22.99
CA ASP A 23 6.04 -6.41 22.73
C ASP A 23 7.23 -6.50 23.71
N MET A 24 7.02 -6.89 24.98
CA MET A 24 8.13 -7.00 25.94
C MET A 24 9.04 -8.18 25.62
N GLN A 25 8.47 -9.31 25.22
CA GLN A 25 9.21 -10.50 24.79
C GLN A 25 10.01 -10.21 23.52
N THR A 26 9.40 -9.50 22.55
CA THR A 26 10.08 -9.04 21.34
C THR A 26 11.20 -8.04 21.67
N GLN A 27 10.96 -7.10 22.59
CA GLN A 27 11.97 -6.12 23.01
C GLN A 27 13.21 -6.79 23.63
N CYS A 28 13.01 -7.82 24.45
CA CYS A 28 14.12 -8.59 25.02
C CYS A 28 15.05 -9.17 23.94
N VAL A 29 14.49 -9.65 22.83
CA VAL A 29 15.29 -10.16 21.69
C VAL A 29 16.05 -9.04 20.99
N ILE A 30 15.44 -7.89 20.80
CA ILE A 30 16.07 -6.71 20.18
C ILE A 30 17.24 -6.21 21.05
N ASP A 31 17.02 -6.07 22.36
CA ASP A 31 18.02 -5.58 23.32
C ASP A 31 19.26 -6.48 23.36
N ASN A 32 19.07 -7.79 23.15
CA ASN A 32 20.14 -8.79 23.05
C ASN A 32 20.83 -8.84 21.67
N GLN A 33 20.75 -7.76 20.87
CA GLN A 33 21.47 -7.59 19.61
C GLN A 33 21.12 -8.63 18.54
N ALA A 34 19.85 -9.05 18.48
CA ALA A 34 19.39 -9.98 17.44
C ALA A 34 19.38 -9.35 16.04
N LEU A 35 19.09 -8.04 15.90
CA LEU A 35 18.92 -7.38 14.60
C LEU A 35 20.19 -7.41 13.73
N PRO A 36 21.41 -7.08 14.22
CA PRO A 36 22.64 -7.24 13.43
C PRO A 36 22.88 -8.70 12.99
N CYS A 37 22.50 -9.67 13.83
CA CYS A 37 22.61 -11.08 13.47
C CYS A 37 21.63 -11.45 12.35
N LEU A 38 20.38 -11.01 12.44
CA LEU A 38 19.36 -11.23 11.42
C LEU A 38 19.76 -10.58 10.08
N LEU A 39 20.29 -9.35 10.10
CA LEU A 39 20.83 -8.69 8.92
C LEU A 39 21.89 -9.56 8.23
N ASN A 40 22.88 -10.05 8.98
CA ASN A 40 23.93 -10.89 8.43
C ASN A 40 23.40 -12.20 7.83
N LEU A 41 22.34 -12.78 8.42
CA LEU A 41 21.69 -13.98 7.90
C LEU A 41 20.99 -13.73 6.55
N LEU A 42 20.43 -12.53 6.35
CA LEU A 42 19.79 -12.15 5.09
C LEU A 42 20.79 -11.87 3.96
N THR A 43 21.85 -11.12 4.27
CA THR A 43 22.78 -10.58 3.25
C THR A 43 23.88 -11.56 2.86
N THR A 44 24.32 -12.43 3.77
CA THR A 44 25.35 -13.42 3.48
C THR A 44 24.78 -14.59 2.65
N ASN A 45 25.65 -15.34 1.96
CA ASN A 45 25.29 -16.54 1.23
C ASN A 45 24.97 -17.72 2.18
N HIS A 46 23.80 -17.64 2.83
CA HIS A 46 23.22 -18.71 3.64
C HIS A 46 22.19 -19.52 2.86
N LYS A 47 21.93 -20.74 3.34
CA LYS A 47 20.90 -21.64 2.79
C LYS A 47 19.54 -20.94 2.76
N LYS A 48 18.73 -21.25 1.75
CA LYS A 48 17.34 -20.77 1.60
C LYS A 48 16.53 -20.86 2.90
N SER A 49 16.60 -22.00 3.59
CA SER A 49 15.88 -22.21 4.85
C SER A 49 16.26 -21.19 5.93
N ILE A 50 17.54 -20.83 6.05
CA ILE A 50 18.01 -19.84 7.03
C ILE A 50 17.46 -18.45 6.70
N LYS A 51 17.52 -18.05 5.41
CA LYS A 51 16.98 -16.75 4.98
C LYS A 51 15.48 -16.66 5.22
N LYS A 52 14.74 -17.74 4.92
CA LYS A 52 13.31 -17.83 5.19
C LYS A 52 13.01 -17.62 6.69
N GLU A 53 13.68 -18.36 7.57
CA GLU A 53 13.49 -18.24 9.02
C GLU A 53 13.89 -16.86 9.55
N ALA A 54 14.92 -16.24 8.98
CA ALA A 54 15.34 -14.89 9.35
C ALA A 54 14.28 -13.85 8.92
N CYS A 55 13.76 -13.94 7.69
CA CYS A 55 12.65 -13.09 7.24
C CYS A 55 11.40 -13.28 8.11
N TRP A 56 11.05 -14.52 8.44
CA TRP A 56 9.92 -14.82 9.33
C TRP A 56 10.12 -14.25 10.75
N THR A 57 11.34 -14.33 11.28
CA THR A 57 11.65 -13.70 12.57
C THR A 57 11.49 -12.18 12.50
N ILE A 58 11.98 -11.55 11.43
CA ILE A 58 11.86 -10.11 11.23
C ILE A 58 10.40 -9.70 11.05
N SER A 59 9.58 -10.48 10.34
CA SER A 59 8.17 -10.14 10.13
C SER A 59 7.38 -10.06 11.42
N ASN A 60 7.68 -10.94 12.38
CA ASN A 60 7.12 -10.88 13.74
C ASN A 60 7.62 -9.65 14.52
N ILE A 61 8.89 -9.26 14.38
CA ILE A 61 9.41 -8.04 15.02
C ILE A 61 8.71 -6.79 14.45
N THR A 62 8.52 -6.72 13.13
CA THR A 62 7.83 -5.59 12.48
C THR A 62 6.32 -5.57 12.73
N ALA A 63 5.74 -6.64 13.29
CA ALA A 63 4.35 -6.68 13.73
C ALA A 63 4.14 -6.04 15.10
N GLY A 64 5.21 -5.70 15.81
CA GLY A 64 5.16 -5.01 17.09
C GLY A 64 4.95 -3.50 16.96
N ASN A 65 5.34 -2.77 18.00
CA ASN A 65 5.13 -1.32 18.07
C ASN A 65 6.10 -0.49 17.20
N ARG A 66 5.84 0.82 17.16
CA ARG A 66 6.58 1.80 16.34
C ARG A 66 8.07 1.86 16.69
N GLU A 67 8.41 1.69 17.96
CA GLU A 67 9.80 1.67 18.44
C GLU A 67 10.54 0.43 17.92
N GLN A 68 9.87 -0.72 17.86
CA GLN A 68 10.42 -1.96 17.32
C GLN A 68 10.60 -1.91 15.81
N ILE A 69 9.62 -1.34 15.09
CA ILE A 69 9.76 -1.03 13.65
C ILE A 69 10.94 -0.09 13.43
N GLN A 70 11.09 0.96 14.27
CA GLN A 70 12.23 1.87 14.18
C GLN A 70 13.57 1.16 14.42
N ALA A 71 13.62 0.18 15.33
CA ALA A 71 14.83 -0.62 15.56
C ALA A 71 15.24 -1.40 14.31
N VAL A 72 14.28 -1.98 13.57
CA VAL A 72 14.53 -2.68 12.30
C VAL A 72 15.04 -1.72 11.22
N ILE A 73 14.46 -0.51 11.14
CA ILE A 73 14.92 0.56 10.23
C ILE A 73 16.37 0.95 10.55
N ASN A 74 16.66 1.25 11.82
CA ASN A 74 17.98 1.67 12.28
C ASN A 74 19.04 0.57 12.09
N ALA A 75 18.62 -0.70 12.09
CA ALA A 75 19.48 -1.84 11.79
C ALA A 75 19.75 -2.03 10.28
N ASN A 76 19.27 -1.16 9.40
CA ASN A 76 19.44 -1.24 7.94
C ASN A 76 18.91 -2.54 7.32
N ILE A 77 17.84 -3.11 7.88
CA ILE A 77 17.27 -4.39 7.42
C ILE A 77 16.29 -4.21 6.25
N ILE A 78 15.67 -3.03 6.12
CA ILE A 78 14.63 -2.79 5.11
C ILE A 78 15.14 -3.00 3.68
N ALA A 79 16.28 -2.40 3.29
CA ALA A 79 16.83 -2.57 1.95
C ALA A 79 17.10 -4.05 1.59
N PRO A 80 17.77 -4.86 2.44
CA PRO A 80 17.88 -6.30 2.24
C PRO A 80 16.54 -7.04 2.11
N LEU A 81 15.51 -6.66 2.88
CA LEU A 81 14.17 -7.26 2.74
C LEU A 81 13.55 -6.94 1.38
N VAL A 82 13.62 -5.69 0.93
CA VAL A 82 13.10 -5.28 -0.39
C VAL A 82 13.85 -6.00 -1.51
N GLN A 83 15.18 -6.14 -1.39
CA GLN A 83 15.96 -6.92 -2.35
C GLN A 83 15.50 -8.39 -2.41
N LEU A 84 15.28 -9.03 -1.25
CA LEU A 84 14.79 -10.41 -1.21
C LEU A 84 13.38 -10.52 -1.79
N LEU A 85 12.52 -9.54 -1.56
CA LEU A 85 11.17 -9.48 -2.13
C LEU A 85 11.20 -9.48 -3.67
N GLN A 86 12.23 -8.86 -4.28
CA GLN A 86 12.45 -8.85 -5.72
C GLN A 86 13.09 -10.14 -6.24
N THR A 87 14.19 -10.59 -5.62
CA THR A 87 15.09 -11.55 -6.25
C THR A 87 15.06 -12.96 -5.65
N ALA A 88 14.48 -13.14 -4.46
CA ALA A 88 14.50 -14.44 -3.80
C ALA A 88 13.45 -15.41 -4.37
N GLU A 89 13.56 -16.68 -3.99
CA GLU A 89 12.53 -17.67 -4.28
C GLU A 89 11.22 -17.33 -3.56
N PHE A 90 10.09 -17.77 -4.12
CA PHE A 90 8.75 -17.41 -3.64
C PHE A 90 8.55 -17.62 -2.13
N ASP A 91 9.07 -18.72 -1.56
CA ASP A 91 8.95 -18.97 -0.11
C ASP A 91 9.59 -17.90 0.77
N ILE A 92 10.66 -17.24 0.31
CA ILE A 92 11.31 -16.15 1.03
C ILE A 92 10.58 -14.83 0.73
N LYS A 93 10.15 -14.62 -0.52
CA LYS A 93 9.36 -13.43 -0.91
C LYS A 93 8.13 -13.28 -0.03
N LYS A 94 7.43 -14.38 0.29
CA LYS A 94 6.27 -14.38 1.19
C LYS A 94 6.60 -13.79 2.55
N GLU A 95 7.64 -14.28 3.20
CA GLU A 95 8.04 -13.78 4.54
C GLU A 95 8.53 -12.33 4.48
N ALA A 96 9.21 -11.94 3.41
CA ALA A 96 9.63 -10.55 3.19
C ALA A 96 8.42 -9.62 2.97
N ALA A 97 7.39 -10.07 2.24
CA ALA A 97 6.15 -9.32 2.03
C ALA A 97 5.43 -9.09 3.37
N TRP A 98 5.31 -10.13 4.20
CA TRP A 98 4.78 -10.01 5.56
C TRP A 98 5.56 -8.98 6.39
N ALA A 99 6.88 -8.99 6.35
CA ALA A 99 7.68 -8.03 7.11
C ALA A 99 7.44 -6.57 6.69
N ILE A 100 7.36 -6.31 5.37
CA ILE A 100 7.08 -4.96 4.87
C ILE A 100 5.65 -4.54 5.20
N SER A 101 4.65 -5.38 4.96
CA SER A 101 3.24 -5.05 5.23
C SER A 101 2.95 -4.87 6.72
N ASN A 102 3.59 -5.66 7.60
CA ASN A 102 3.47 -5.45 9.05
C ASN A 102 4.05 -4.09 9.46
N ALA A 103 5.21 -3.72 8.91
CA ALA A 103 5.82 -2.43 9.15
C ALA A 103 4.97 -1.25 8.63
N THR A 104 4.25 -1.41 7.50
CA THR A 104 3.33 -0.36 7.02
C THR A 104 2.04 -0.28 7.83
N SER A 105 1.61 -1.38 8.47
CA SER A 105 0.42 -1.41 9.33
C SER A 105 0.66 -0.74 10.69
N GLY A 106 1.79 -1.03 11.33
CA GLY A 106 2.13 -0.49 12.66
C GLY A 106 2.92 0.83 12.65
N GLY A 107 3.52 1.18 11.50
CA GLY A 107 4.46 2.28 11.37
C GLY A 107 3.86 3.68 11.44
N THR A 108 4.69 4.68 11.73
CA THR A 108 4.34 6.10 11.55
C THR A 108 4.39 6.50 10.08
N HIS A 109 3.83 7.66 9.73
CA HIS A 109 3.94 8.20 8.37
C HIS A 109 5.42 8.28 7.94
N ASP A 110 6.30 8.84 8.76
CA ASP A 110 7.74 8.94 8.41
C ASP A 110 8.42 7.58 8.23
N GLN A 111 8.04 6.57 9.01
CA GLN A 111 8.55 5.21 8.83
C GLN A 111 8.08 4.62 7.50
N ILE A 112 6.80 4.79 7.15
CA ILE A 112 6.24 4.33 5.88
C ILE A 112 6.91 5.06 4.70
N LYS A 113 7.10 6.37 4.79
CA LYS A 113 7.85 7.17 3.80
C LYS A 113 9.26 6.61 3.59
N TYR A 114 9.94 6.22 4.68
CA TYR A 114 11.24 5.56 4.59
C TYR A 114 11.15 4.20 3.86
N LEU A 115 10.16 3.36 4.18
CA LEU A 115 9.97 2.07 3.48
C LEU A 115 9.77 2.28 1.97
N VAL A 116 8.95 3.26 1.58
CA VAL A 116 8.72 3.62 0.17
C VAL A 116 10.01 4.10 -0.48
N ALA A 117 10.81 4.93 0.21
CA ALA A 117 12.11 5.38 -0.28
C ALA A 117 13.12 4.24 -0.48
N GLN A 118 12.94 3.09 0.19
CA GLN A 118 13.71 1.86 -0.06
C GLN A 118 13.21 1.05 -1.26
N GLY A 119 12.16 1.50 -1.96
CA GLY A 119 11.67 0.89 -3.19
C GLY A 119 10.74 -0.31 -2.97
N CYS A 120 9.96 -0.33 -1.88
CA CYS A 120 9.08 -1.46 -1.55
C CYS A 120 7.80 -1.56 -2.40
N ILE A 121 7.40 -0.50 -3.13
CA ILE A 121 6.14 -0.48 -3.90
C ILE A 121 6.15 -1.51 -5.04
N LYS A 122 7.10 -1.41 -5.99
CA LYS A 122 7.15 -2.31 -7.15
C LYS A 122 7.13 -3.80 -6.76
N PRO A 123 7.92 -4.25 -5.78
CA PRO A 123 7.90 -5.65 -5.37
C PRO A 123 6.59 -6.11 -4.72
N LEU A 124 5.88 -5.21 -4.01
CA LEU A 124 4.55 -5.50 -3.48
C LEU A 124 3.52 -5.60 -4.63
N CYS A 125 3.56 -4.68 -5.60
CA CYS A 125 2.72 -4.74 -6.79
C CYS A 125 2.93 -6.04 -7.58
N ASP A 126 4.18 -6.49 -7.70
CA ASP A 126 4.51 -7.73 -8.43
C ASP A 126 4.01 -9.01 -7.76
N LEU A 127 3.68 -8.97 -6.46
CA LEU A 127 3.09 -10.09 -5.75
C LEU A 127 1.56 -10.14 -5.82
N LEU A 128 0.90 -9.11 -6.36
CA LEU A 128 -0.55 -9.10 -6.54
C LEU A 128 -1.07 -10.17 -7.51
N VAL A 129 -0.20 -10.65 -8.41
CA VAL A 129 -0.53 -11.70 -9.39
C VAL A 129 -0.16 -13.11 -8.92
N CYS A 130 0.27 -13.26 -7.66
CA CYS A 130 0.70 -14.57 -7.15
C CYS A 130 -0.49 -15.48 -6.80
N PRO A 131 -0.33 -16.81 -6.87
CA PRO A 131 -1.43 -17.75 -6.67
C PRO A 131 -1.82 -17.96 -5.19
N ASP A 132 -1.11 -17.38 -4.22
CA ASP A 132 -1.44 -17.50 -2.79
C ASP A 132 -2.32 -16.32 -2.38
N PRO A 133 -3.64 -16.49 -2.18
CA PRO A 133 -4.55 -15.38 -1.91
C PRO A 133 -4.15 -14.60 -0.65
N ARG A 134 -3.57 -15.27 0.34
CA ARG A 134 -3.14 -14.60 1.58
C ARG A 134 -2.04 -13.57 1.31
N ILE A 135 -1.15 -13.86 0.37
CA ILE A 135 -0.06 -12.96 0.02
C ILE A 135 -0.57 -11.79 -0.79
N VAL A 136 -1.55 -12.02 -1.67
CA VAL A 136 -2.25 -10.95 -2.39
C VAL A 136 -2.92 -10.00 -1.38
N THR A 137 -3.67 -10.52 -0.40
CA THR A 137 -4.29 -9.70 0.65
C THR A 137 -3.25 -8.89 1.44
N VAL A 138 -2.15 -9.51 1.86
CA VAL A 138 -1.04 -8.85 2.59
C VAL A 138 -0.41 -7.73 1.76
N CYS A 139 -0.24 -7.93 0.45
CA CYS A 139 0.31 -6.90 -0.43
C CYS A 139 -0.68 -5.76 -0.66
N LEU A 140 -1.97 -6.06 -0.85
CA LEU A 140 -3.02 -5.04 -0.93
C LEU A 140 -3.09 -4.19 0.34
N GLU A 141 -3.05 -4.80 1.52
CA GLU A 141 -2.99 -4.09 2.80
C GLU A 141 -1.74 -3.20 2.91
N GLY A 142 -0.58 -3.73 2.49
CA GLY A 142 0.67 -2.99 2.47
C GLY A 142 0.59 -1.73 1.61
N LEU A 143 0.05 -1.87 0.39
CA LEU A 143 -0.15 -0.78 -0.56
C LEU A 143 -1.24 0.20 -0.10
N GLU A 144 -2.34 -0.29 0.47
CA GLU A 144 -3.42 0.54 1.03
C GLU A 144 -2.89 1.44 2.15
N ASN A 145 -2.05 0.93 3.05
CA ASN A 145 -1.45 1.73 4.12
C ASN A 145 -0.50 2.80 3.57
N ILE A 146 0.24 2.50 2.49
CA ILE A 146 1.07 3.49 1.80
C ILE A 146 0.19 4.59 1.18
N LEU A 147 -0.89 4.22 0.49
CA LEU A 147 -1.83 5.16 -0.12
C LEU A 147 -2.46 6.10 0.92
N LYS A 148 -2.84 5.59 2.10
CA LYS A 148 -3.36 6.39 3.22
C LYS A 148 -2.38 7.49 3.66
N VAL A 149 -1.09 7.17 3.73
CA VAL A 149 -0.05 8.17 4.05
C VAL A 149 0.04 9.22 2.95
N GLY A 150 -0.08 8.81 1.68
CA GLY A 150 -0.09 9.71 0.54
C GLY A 150 -1.28 10.68 0.54
N GLU A 151 -2.48 10.21 0.86
CA GLU A 151 -3.66 11.07 1.04
C GLU A 151 -3.49 12.03 2.20
N ALA A 152 -2.91 11.58 3.31
CA ALA A 152 -2.62 12.46 4.44
C ALA A 152 -1.64 13.59 4.05
N GLU A 153 -0.61 13.30 3.27
CA GLU A 153 0.36 14.31 2.81
C GLU A 153 -0.26 15.28 1.78
N LYS A 154 -1.09 14.77 0.84
CA LYS A 154 -1.88 15.60 -0.09
C LYS A 154 -2.76 16.59 0.68
N ASN A 155 -3.50 16.12 1.68
CA ASN A 155 -4.38 16.95 2.51
C ASN A 155 -3.64 17.99 3.37
N LEU A 156 -2.34 17.77 3.64
CA LEU A 156 -1.48 18.74 4.32
C LEU A 156 -0.86 19.79 3.38
N GLY A 157 -1.21 19.76 2.09
CA GLY A 157 -0.73 20.70 1.08
C GLY A 157 0.64 20.36 0.50
N ALA A 158 1.09 19.11 0.61
CA ALA A 158 2.35 18.65 0.02
C ALA A 158 2.27 18.47 -1.51
N GLY A 159 1.08 18.58 -2.10
CA GLY A 159 0.83 18.50 -3.54
C GLY A 159 -0.66 18.32 -3.83
N ASP A 160 -1.04 18.45 -5.11
CA ASP A 160 -2.43 18.28 -5.56
C ASP A 160 -2.82 16.81 -5.78
N VAL A 161 -1.83 15.91 -5.80
CA VAL A 161 -1.99 14.48 -6.11
C VAL A 161 -1.31 13.61 -5.05
N ASN A 162 -1.86 12.41 -4.86
CA ASN A 162 -1.23 11.39 -4.04
C ASN A 162 -0.03 10.78 -4.78
N VAL A 163 1.18 11.20 -4.40
CA VAL A 163 2.43 10.74 -5.03
C VAL A 163 2.56 9.21 -5.00
N TYR A 164 2.06 8.55 -3.96
CA TYR A 164 2.16 7.10 -3.86
C TYR A 164 1.16 6.37 -4.76
N ALA A 165 0.01 6.98 -5.07
CA ALA A 165 -0.89 6.45 -6.10
C ALA A 165 -0.19 6.46 -7.47
N GLN A 166 0.51 7.56 -7.81
CA GLN A 166 1.31 7.63 -9.05
C GLN A 166 2.45 6.59 -9.05
N MET A 167 3.18 6.43 -7.94
CA MET A 167 4.24 5.43 -7.86
C MET A 167 3.73 3.99 -7.99
N ILE A 168 2.50 3.71 -7.56
CA ILE A 168 1.84 2.41 -7.73
C ILE A 168 1.44 2.22 -9.20
N ASP A 169 0.92 3.25 -9.85
CA ASP A 169 0.60 3.24 -11.28
C ASP A 169 1.86 2.99 -12.14
N ASP A 170 2.93 3.77 -11.91
CA ASP A 170 4.24 3.62 -12.57
C ASP A 170 4.85 2.21 -12.37
N ALA A 171 4.44 1.50 -11.32
CA ALA A 171 4.86 0.14 -11.00
C ALA A 171 3.99 -0.95 -11.64
N GLU A 172 3.09 -0.59 -12.57
CA GLU A 172 2.05 -1.43 -13.16
C GLU A 172 1.16 -2.03 -12.05
N GLY A 173 1.02 -1.34 -10.93
CA GLY A 173 0.25 -1.78 -9.77
C GLY A 173 -1.23 -1.52 -9.95
N LEU A 174 -1.61 -0.41 -10.59
CA LEU A 174 -3.00 -0.05 -10.86
C LEU A 174 -3.68 -1.13 -11.73
N ASP A 175 -3.11 -1.45 -12.89
CA ASP A 175 -3.59 -2.52 -13.78
C ASP A 175 -3.75 -3.86 -13.02
N LYS A 176 -2.82 -4.20 -12.13
CA LYS A 176 -2.89 -5.44 -11.34
C LYS A 176 -4.03 -5.40 -10.33
N ILE A 177 -4.28 -4.26 -9.68
CA ILE A 177 -5.40 -4.08 -8.76
C ILE A 177 -6.73 -4.15 -9.51
N GLU A 178 -6.83 -3.55 -10.70
CA GLU A 178 -8.03 -3.66 -11.56
C GLU A 178 -8.33 -5.11 -11.93
N ASN A 179 -7.31 -5.88 -12.32
CA ASN A 179 -7.49 -7.30 -12.63
C ASN A 179 -8.02 -8.11 -11.43
N LEU A 180 -7.74 -7.70 -10.19
CA LEU A 180 -8.25 -8.36 -8.98
C LEU A 180 -9.76 -8.17 -8.78
N GLN A 181 -10.42 -7.29 -9.54
CA GLN A 181 -11.88 -7.20 -9.56
C GLN A 181 -12.56 -8.45 -10.16
N SER A 182 -11.80 -9.33 -10.82
CA SER A 182 -12.29 -10.63 -11.30
C SER A 182 -11.82 -11.83 -10.47
N HIS A 183 -11.20 -11.58 -9.31
CA HIS A 183 -10.59 -12.63 -8.49
C HIS A 183 -11.65 -13.50 -7.80
N ASP A 184 -11.45 -14.83 -7.79
CA ASP A 184 -12.40 -15.80 -7.21
C ASP A 184 -12.63 -15.61 -5.69
N ASN A 185 -11.62 -15.12 -4.99
CA ASN A 185 -11.73 -14.77 -3.57
C ASN A 185 -12.44 -13.41 -3.40
N THR A 186 -13.63 -13.45 -2.80
CA THR A 186 -14.49 -12.28 -2.54
C THR A 186 -13.80 -11.20 -1.71
N GLU A 187 -12.97 -11.55 -0.73
CA GLU A 187 -12.26 -10.57 0.11
C GLU A 187 -11.27 -9.74 -0.71
N ILE A 188 -10.56 -10.40 -1.63
CA ILE A 188 -9.59 -9.75 -2.53
C ILE A 188 -10.33 -8.84 -3.50
N TYR A 189 -11.42 -9.34 -4.09
CA TYR A 189 -12.30 -8.57 -4.95
C TYR A 189 -12.80 -7.29 -4.26
N GLU A 190 -13.43 -7.42 -3.09
CA GLU A 190 -14.00 -6.30 -2.34
C GLU A 190 -12.93 -5.27 -1.95
N LYS A 191 -11.74 -5.74 -1.53
CA LYS A 191 -10.62 -4.86 -1.18
C LYS A 191 -10.08 -4.12 -2.40
N ALA A 192 -9.95 -4.79 -3.55
CA ALA A 192 -9.49 -4.16 -4.79
C ALA A 192 -10.47 -3.08 -5.27
N VAL A 193 -11.79 -3.37 -5.28
CA VAL A 193 -12.83 -2.39 -5.63
C VAL A 193 -12.75 -1.18 -4.71
N LYS A 194 -12.74 -1.39 -3.40
CA LYS A 194 -12.68 -0.30 -2.42
C LYS A 194 -11.42 0.56 -2.59
N MET A 195 -10.27 -0.04 -2.87
CA MET A 195 -9.03 0.70 -3.10
C MET A 195 -9.13 1.58 -4.35
N LEU A 196 -9.67 1.06 -5.45
CA LEU A 196 -9.87 1.84 -6.68
C LEU A 196 -10.84 3.01 -6.45
N GLU A 197 -11.96 2.75 -5.77
CA GLU A 197 -12.94 3.78 -5.37
C GLU A 197 -12.35 4.87 -4.48
N SER A 198 -11.42 4.52 -3.59
CA SER A 198 -10.88 5.48 -2.61
C SER A 198 -9.76 6.37 -3.15
N TYR A 199 -8.98 5.90 -4.13
CA TYR A 199 -7.72 6.56 -4.52
C TYR A 199 -7.59 6.85 -6.02
N TRP A 200 -8.40 6.24 -6.88
CA TRP A 200 -8.30 6.40 -8.35
C TRP A 200 -9.61 6.78 -9.04
N LEU A 201 -10.75 6.68 -8.37
CA LEU A 201 -11.97 7.29 -8.85
C LEU A 201 -11.90 8.79 -8.59
N GLU A 202 -11.90 9.57 -9.68
CA GLU A 202 -12.18 10.99 -9.60
C GLU A 202 -13.60 11.16 -9.04
N GLU A 203 -13.78 12.00 -8.02
CA GLU A 203 -15.10 12.56 -7.77
C GLU A 203 -15.46 13.27 -9.09
N GLU A 204 -16.38 12.69 -9.88
CA GLU A 204 -17.05 13.45 -10.91
C GLU A 204 -17.57 14.68 -10.17
N ASP A 205 -16.95 15.82 -10.47
CA ASP A 205 -17.37 17.12 -9.99
C ASP A 205 -18.79 17.24 -10.53
N ASP A 206 -19.76 16.87 -9.69
CA ASP A 206 -21.19 16.93 -9.92
C ASP A 206 -21.61 18.40 -9.88
N ALA A 207 -20.90 19.24 -10.64
CA ALA A 207 -21.37 20.48 -11.18
C ALA A 207 -22.42 20.14 -12.24
N MET A 208 -23.53 19.54 -11.79
CA MET A 208 -24.82 19.65 -12.44
C MET A 208 -24.96 21.12 -12.85
N PRO A 209 -24.98 21.45 -14.16
CA PRO A 209 -25.30 22.80 -14.56
C PRO A 209 -26.70 23.04 -14.00
N SER A 210 -26.81 23.98 -13.06
CA SER A 210 -28.07 24.28 -12.39
C SER A 210 -29.08 24.72 -13.44
N GLY A 211 -29.81 23.75 -13.99
CA GLY A 211 -31.03 23.96 -14.73
C GLY A 211 -32.09 24.36 -13.73
N ASP A 212 -32.21 25.67 -13.51
CA ASP A 212 -33.49 26.37 -13.60
C ASP A 212 -33.34 27.82 -13.13
N ASN A 213 -33.77 28.74 -14.00
CA ASN A 213 -34.27 30.02 -13.55
C ASN A 213 -35.69 30.17 -14.12
N PRO A 214 -36.76 29.84 -13.38
CA PRO A 214 -38.11 30.11 -13.81
C PRO A 214 -38.47 31.56 -13.44
N GLN A 215 -39.00 32.27 -14.45
CA GLN A 215 -39.76 33.53 -14.39
C GLN A 215 -39.00 34.84 -14.11
N ASN A 216 -38.75 35.59 -15.19
CA ASN A 216 -39.40 36.90 -15.37
C ASN A 216 -39.28 37.43 -16.81
N GLY A 217 -40.43 37.78 -17.41
CA GLY A 217 -40.48 38.70 -18.55
C GLY A 217 -40.82 38.09 -19.91
N PHE A 218 -42.08 37.72 -20.13
CA PHE A 218 -42.65 37.76 -21.49
C PHE A 218 -42.70 39.23 -21.94
N ASN A 219 -41.85 39.62 -22.90
CA ASN A 219 -41.96 40.89 -23.62
C ASN A 219 -41.86 40.63 -25.13
N PHE A 220 -43.01 40.35 -25.76
CA PHE A 220 -43.15 40.30 -27.21
C PHE A 220 -43.31 41.73 -27.73
N GLY A 221 -42.22 42.30 -28.25
CA GLY A 221 -42.21 43.63 -28.85
C GLY A 221 -41.35 43.68 -30.10
N ASN A 222 -41.82 43.08 -31.21
CA ASN A 222 -41.50 43.59 -32.54
C ASN A 222 -42.52 43.09 -33.57
N GLN A 223 -43.44 43.97 -33.97
CA GLN A 223 -44.35 43.77 -35.10
C GLN A 223 -43.60 44.02 -36.43
N PRO A 224 -43.80 43.19 -37.46
CA PRO A 224 -43.63 43.60 -38.85
C PRO A 224 -44.87 44.40 -39.29
N SER A 225 -44.62 45.53 -39.93
CA SER A 225 -45.62 46.42 -40.54
C SER A 225 -46.38 45.75 -41.69
N VAL A 226 -47.71 45.78 -41.64
CA VAL A 226 -48.59 45.48 -42.79
C VAL A 226 -49.68 46.56 -42.87
N PRO A 227 -49.92 47.18 -44.04
CA PRO A 227 -50.87 48.28 -44.17
C PRO A 227 -52.27 47.73 -44.48
N SER A 228 -53.31 48.26 -43.85
CA SER A 228 -54.66 48.10 -44.37
C SER A 228 -55.55 49.27 -43.95
N GLY A 229 -55.89 50.06 -44.97
CA GLY A 229 -56.80 51.18 -44.90
C GLY A 229 -58.20 50.72 -44.52
N GLY A 230 -58.89 51.59 -43.78
CA GLY A 230 -60.26 51.39 -43.34
C GLY A 230 -61.26 51.39 -44.49
N PHE A 231 -62.27 50.54 -44.36
CA PHE A 231 -63.55 50.68 -45.03
C PHE A 231 -64.62 50.83 -43.94
N ASN A 232 -65.29 51.99 -43.94
CA ASN A 232 -66.40 52.31 -43.05
C ASN A 232 -67.72 52.08 -43.81
N PHE A 233 -68.65 51.32 -43.23
CA PHE A 233 -70.04 51.24 -43.66
C PHE A 233 -70.92 51.71 -42.52
N GLY A 234 -71.71 52.76 -42.75
CA GLY A 234 -72.74 53.28 -41.83
C GLY A 234 -72.35 54.56 -41.14
#